data_AF-A0A846CZX4-F1
#
_entry.id   AF-A0A846CZX4-F1
#
_cell.length_a   1.000
_cell.length_b   1.000
_cell.length_c   1.000
_cell.angle_alpha   90.00
_cell.angle_beta   90.00
_cell.angle_gamma   90.00
#
_symmetry.space_group_name_H-M   'P 1'
#
loop_
_entity.id
_entity.type
_entity.pdbx_description
1 polymer ?
#
loop_
_entity_poly.entity_id
_entity_poly.type
_entity_poly.pdbx_seq_one_letter_code
_entity_poly.pdbx_strand_id
1 'polypeptide(L)'
;MAEAESALKILFSLSLDLLCTFGQNGYFQQLNPIWEKVLGWTCSQLRSRPWIEWIYPEDREVTLNALRDCGQGKLVEYRNRIYHKDGSLRWLAWRISQDEQGLFYAVAKDITSIKELKSGLDDGNSTGSYEGSKGCENLNRDQQNFKNYFALLTEWLYRYEAVSKISGQLLYEWNTQTNELIWGHNIEQVLGYYPGELTNTRQGWDELIYPDDLERYRHTIERVIVTKEPIHLEYRIRKKDGTYITVENKGQFYLDSSGNLNRVLGATCVCSAS
;
A
#
# COMPACT_ATOMS: atom_id res chain seq x y z
N MET A 1 -6.92 -4.05 16.96
CA MET A 1 -6.61 -2.69 16.44
C MET A 1 -5.20 -2.61 15.87
N ALA A 2 -4.14 -3.03 16.59
CA ALA A 2 -2.76 -3.02 16.08
C ALA A 2 -2.53 -3.86 14.80
N GLU A 3 -3.24 -4.98 14.64
CA GLU A 3 -3.18 -5.82 13.42
C GLU A 3 -3.82 -5.15 12.20
N ALA A 4 -4.95 -4.49 12.38
CA ALA A 4 -5.61 -3.72 11.33
C ALA A 4 -4.76 -2.49 10.91
N GLU A 5 -4.12 -1.82 11.86
CA GLU A 5 -3.16 -0.74 11.57
C GLU A 5 -1.91 -1.25 10.83
N SER A 6 -1.47 -2.48 11.11
CA SER A 6 -0.31 -3.09 10.44
C SER A 6 -0.64 -3.54 9.01
N ALA A 7 -1.82 -4.15 8.80
CA ALA A 7 -2.32 -4.46 7.46
C ALA A 7 -2.57 -3.18 6.63
N LEU A 8 -3.07 -2.11 7.27
CA LEU A 8 -3.23 -0.80 6.65
C LEU A 8 -1.88 -0.20 6.23
N LYS A 9 -0.82 -0.34 7.03
CA LYS A 9 0.55 0.09 6.70
C LYS A 9 1.14 -0.69 5.53
N ILE A 10 0.93 -2.00 5.48
CA ILE A 10 1.36 -2.89 4.39
C ILE A 10 0.63 -2.53 3.09
N LEU A 11 -0.69 -2.30 3.15
CA LEU A 11 -1.47 -1.86 1.99
C LEU A 11 -1.05 -0.45 1.53
N PHE A 12 -0.74 0.44 2.47
CA PHE A 12 -0.17 1.75 2.17
C PHE A 12 1.15 1.61 1.40
N SER A 13 2.07 0.75 1.86
CA SER A 13 3.40 0.60 1.24
C SER A 13 3.38 -0.15 -0.10
N LEU A 14 2.43 -1.09 -0.30
CA LEU A 14 2.34 -1.94 -1.49
C LEU A 14 1.44 -1.43 -2.61
N SER A 15 0.52 -0.50 -2.30
CA SER A 15 -0.37 0.07 -3.31
C SER A 15 0.43 0.76 -4.40
N LEU A 16 0.20 0.39 -5.66
CA LEU A 16 0.69 1.12 -6.84
C LEU A 16 -0.11 2.41 -7.10
N ASP A 17 -1.23 2.60 -6.40
CA ASP A 17 -2.00 3.83 -6.39
C ASP A 17 -1.48 4.76 -5.27
N LEU A 18 -1.57 6.07 -5.50
CA LEU A 18 -1.19 7.12 -4.57
C LEU A 18 -2.21 7.17 -3.43
N LEU A 19 -1.79 6.80 -2.22
CA LEU A 19 -2.64 6.82 -1.03
C LEU A 19 -2.27 7.99 -0.15
N CYS A 20 -3.25 8.74 0.32
CA CYS A 20 -3.02 9.81 1.27
C CYS A 20 -4.17 10.04 2.24
N THR A 21 -3.82 10.66 3.37
CA THR A 21 -4.79 11.28 4.27
C THR A 21 -4.44 12.75 4.48
N PHE A 22 -5.45 13.58 4.66
CA PHE A 22 -5.27 15.00 4.95
C PHE A 22 -6.43 15.53 5.79
N GLY A 23 -6.11 16.41 6.72
CA GLY A 23 -7.10 17.03 7.60
C GLY A 23 -7.62 18.35 7.05
N GLN A 24 -8.53 18.96 7.81
CA GLN A 24 -9.10 20.28 7.47
C GLN A 24 -8.06 21.42 7.51
N ASN A 25 -6.87 21.18 8.07
CA ASN A 25 -5.77 22.15 8.08
C ASN A 25 -5.17 22.40 6.69
N GLY A 26 -5.53 21.62 5.67
CA GLY A 26 -5.07 21.82 4.30
C GLY A 26 -3.70 21.18 4.00
N TYR A 27 -3.15 20.37 4.89
CA TYR A 27 -1.85 19.69 4.72
C TYR A 27 -2.03 18.17 4.65
N PHE A 28 -1.19 17.52 3.85
CA PHE A 28 -1.09 16.06 3.87
C PHE A 28 -0.60 15.59 5.25
N GLN A 29 -1.28 14.59 5.80
CA GLN A 29 -0.90 13.95 7.07
C GLN A 29 -0.11 12.67 6.80
N GLN A 30 -0.66 11.78 5.98
CA GLN A 30 0.01 10.54 5.57
C GLN A 30 0.07 10.44 4.05
N LEU A 31 1.16 9.87 3.56
CA LEU A 31 1.45 9.64 2.14
C LEU A 31 2.17 8.30 2.04
N ASN A 32 1.80 7.46 1.07
CA ASN A 32 2.60 6.29 0.76
C ASN A 32 3.81 6.61 -0.15
N PRO A 33 4.84 5.75 -0.22
CA PRO A 33 6.06 6.04 -0.98
C PRO A 33 5.87 6.22 -2.51
N ILE A 34 4.76 5.78 -3.08
CA ILE A 34 4.47 5.94 -4.51
C ILE A 34 4.36 7.41 -4.93
N TRP A 35 3.97 8.30 -4.02
CA TRP A 35 3.96 9.75 -4.27
C TRP A 35 5.30 10.28 -4.77
N GLU A 36 6.41 9.80 -4.19
CA GLU A 36 7.75 10.26 -4.58
C GLU A 36 8.14 9.77 -5.98
N LYS A 37 7.72 8.54 -6.33
CA LYS A 37 7.97 7.96 -7.65
C LYS A 37 7.13 8.64 -8.73
N VAL A 38 5.87 8.94 -8.45
CA VAL A 38 4.92 9.50 -9.43
C VAL A 38 5.12 11.00 -9.63
N LEU A 39 5.38 11.77 -8.56
CA LEU A 39 5.48 13.23 -8.61
C LEU A 39 6.92 13.78 -8.52
N GLY A 40 7.90 12.96 -8.17
CA GLY A 40 9.30 13.36 -8.04
C GLY A 40 9.64 14.19 -6.79
N TRP A 41 8.62 14.60 -6.01
CA TRP A 41 8.78 15.31 -4.74
C TRP A 41 8.87 14.32 -3.57
N THR A 42 9.70 14.61 -2.58
CA THR A 42 9.71 13.79 -1.36
C THR A 42 8.41 13.95 -0.58
N CYS A 43 7.97 12.92 0.15
CA CYS A 43 6.81 12.99 1.02
C CYS A 43 6.94 14.11 2.06
N SER A 44 8.17 14.38 2.53
CA SER A 44 8.43 15.49 3.45
C SER A 44 8.14 16.85 2.81
N GLN A 45 8.57 17.07 1.57
CA GLN A 45 8.24 18.29 0.81
C GLN A 45 6.75 18.41 0.55
N LEU A 46 6.10 17.32 0.13
CA LEU A 46 4.64 17.33 -0.12
C LEU A 46 3.84 17.74 1.12
N ARG A 47 4.29 17.35 2.32
CA ARG A 47 3.68 17.74 3.59
C ARG A 47 4.04 19.15 4.06
N SER A 48 5.07 19.79 3.51
CA SER A 48 5.56 21.08 4.02
C SER A 48 4.74 22.28 3.58
N ARG A 49 3.85 22.12 2.59
CA ARG A 49 2.96 23.18 2.10
C ARG A 49 1.56 22.64 1.83
N PRO A 50 0.54 23.51 1.78
CA PRO A 50 -0.84 23.09 1.56
C PRO A 50 -1.01 22.26 0.29
N TRP A 51 -1.80 21.18 0.35
CA TRP A 51 -1.99 20.26 -0.78
C TRP A 51 -2.54 20.98 -2.04
N ILE A 52 -3.31 22.06 -1.84
CA ILE A 52 -3.93 22.86 -2.92
C ILE A 52 -2.89 23.58 -3.80
N GLU A 53 -1.70 23.87 -3.26
CA GLU A 53 -0.64 24.55 -4.02
C GLU A 53 0.01 23.65 -5.07
N TRP A 54 -0.02 22.33 -4.84
CA TRP A 54 0.47 21.32 -5.79
C TRP A 54 -0.49 21.09 -6.95
N ILE A 55 -1.75 21.48 -6.79
CA ILE A 55 -2.79 21.32 -7.80
C ILE A 55 -2.68 22.45 -8.83
N TYR A 56 -2.80 22.07 -10.10
CA TYR A 56 -2.84 22.99 -11.21
C TYR A 56 -3.97 24.03 -11.00
N PRO A 57 -3.73 25.35 -11.17
CA PRO A 57 -4.64 26.39 -10.67
C PRO A 57 -6.10 26.24 -11.12
N GLU A 58 -6.32 25.83 -12.36
CA GLU A 58 -7.63 25.67 -13.00
C GLU A 58 -8.39 24.45 -12.45
N ASP A 59 -7.68 23.50 -11.86
CA ASP A 59 -8.28 22.31 -11.25
C ASP A 59 -8.49 22.47 -9.72
N ARG A 60 -8.13 23.63 -9.15
CA ARG A 60 -8.32 23.91 -7.71
C ARG A 60 -9.79 24.00 -7.35
N GLU A 61 -10.60 24.65 -8.18
CA GLU A 61 -12.03 24.82 -7.91
C GLU A 61 -12.77 23.48 -7.94
N VAL A 62 -12.53 22.64 -8.96
CA VAL A 62 -13.12 21.29 -9.02
C VAL A 62 -12.67 20.43 -7.83
N THR A 63 -11.42 20.57 -7.39
CA THR A 63 -10.93 19.85 -6.21
C THR A 63 -11.64 20.31 -4.93
N LEU A 64 -11.75 21.63 -4.71
CA LEU A 64 -12.44 22.18 -3.54
C LEU A 64 -13.92 21.81 -3.51
N ASN A 65 -14.59 21.83 -4.66
CA ASN A 65 -15.97 21.40 -4.77
C ASN A 65 -16.10 19.91 -4.44
N ALA A 66 -15.22 19.06 -4.97
CA ALA A 66 -15.20 17.63 -4.64
C ALA A 66 -15.02 17.38 -3.13
N LEU A 67 -14.18 18.16 -2.45
CA LEU A 67 -13.97 18.05 -1.00
C LEU A 67 -15.18 18.54 -0.19
N ARG A 68 -15.83 19.63 -0.61
CA ARG A 68 -17.08 20.11 0.01
C ARG A 68 -18.20 19.08 -0.15
N ASP A 69 -18.25 18.43 -1.31
CA ASP A 69 -19.23 17.41 -1.62
C ASP A 69 -18.99 16.09 -0.86
N CYS A 70 -17.78 15.91 -0.31
CA CYS A 70 -17.29 14.73 0.40
C CYS A 70 -17.56 14.83 1.92
N GLY A 71 -18.82 15.04 2.33
CA GLY A 71 -19.24 15.06 3.73
C GLY A 71 -19.74 13.71 4.26
N GLN A 72 -19.49 13.39 5.54
CA GLN A 72 -20.04 12.25 6.30
C GLN A 72 -20.04 10.91 5.52
N GLY A 73 -18.88 10.40 5.14
CA GLY A 73 -18.73 9.08 4.50
C GLY A 73 -19.10 9.03 3.02
N LYS A 74 -19.49 10.16 2.40
CA LYS A 74 -19.77 10.23 0.96
C LYS A 74 -18.50 10.10 0.13
N LEU A 75 -18.46 9.11 -0.75
CA LEU A 75 -17.40 8.92 -1.73
C LEU A 75 -17.58 9.93 -2.87
N VAL A 76 -16.53 10.69 -3.17
CA VAL A 76 -16.49 11.59 -4.32
C VAL A 76 -15.35 11.18 -5.25
N GLU A 77 -15.66 11.10 -6.54
CA GLU A 77 -14.67 10.87 -7.58
C GLU A 77 -14.47 12.15 -8.40
N TYR A 78 -13.21 12.46 -8.69
CA TYR A 78 -12.88 13.59 -9.55
C TYR A 78 -11.53 13.37 -10.20
N ARG A 79 -11.14 14.28 -11.09
CA ARG A 79 -9.82 14.27 -11.72
C ARG A 79 -9.22 15.65 -11.60
N ASN A 80 -7.92 15.71 -11.38
CA ASN A 80 -7.18 16.96 -11.43
C ASN A 80 -5.75 16.70 -11.93
N ARG A 81 -5.06 17.79 -12.24
CA ARG A 81 -3.65 17.81 -12.56
C ARG A 81 -2.85 18.28 -11.35
N ILE A 82 -1.74 17.60 -11.10
CA ILE A 82 -0.78 17.95 -10.06
C ILE A 82 0.60 18.17 -10.68
N TYR A 83 1.34 19.15 -10.15
CA TYR A 83 2.69 19.45 -10.57
C TYR A 83 3.69 18.35 -10.17
N HIS A 84 4.37 17.81 -11.16
CA HIS A 84 5.59 17.03 -10.98
C HIS A 84 6.79 17.95 -10.71
N LYS A 85 7.86 17.41 -10.11
CA LYS A 85 9.07 18.17 -9.75
C LYS A 85 9.81 18.78 -10.94
N ASP A 86 9.73 18.16 -12.11
CA ASP A 86 10.30 18.69 -13.35
C ASP A 86 9.44 19.78 -14.03
N GLY A 87 8.29 20.14 -13.44
CA GLY A 87 7.35 21.11 -13.99
C GLY A 87 6.28 20.53 -14.93
N SER A 88 6.38 19.24 -15.29
CA SER A 88 5.31 18.55 -16.02
C SER A 88 4.09 18.30 -15.14
N LEU A 89 2.95 17.97 -15.76
CA LEU A 89 1.71 17.69 -15.06
C LEU A 89 1.46 16.19 -15.02
N ARG A 90 0.95 15.70 -13.89
CA ARG A 90 0.39 14.34 -13.77
C ARG A 90 -1.11 14.43 -13.64
N TRP A 91 -1.82 13.66 -14.45
CA TRP A 91 -3.27 13.52 -14.36
C TRP A 91 -3.60 12.46 -13.32
N LEU A 92 -4.27 12.86 -12.25
CA LEU A 92 -4.70 11.94 -11.21
C LEU A 92 -6.21 11.75 -11.24
N ALA A 93 -6.63 10.49 -11.18
CA ALA A 93 -8.01 10.11 -10.95
C ALA A 93 -8.20 9.80 -9.46
N TRP A 94 -8.98 10.61 -8.79
CA TRP A 94 -9.17 10.59 -7.34
C TRP A 94 -10.45 9.89 -6.95
N ARG A 95 -10.36 9.20 -5.81
CA ARG A 95 -11.49 8.77 -4.99
C ARG A 95 -11.23 9.24 -3.57
N ILE A 96 -12.14 10.02 -3.01
CA ILE A 96 -12.01 10.63 -1.68
C ILE A 96 -13.24 10.33 -0.83
N SER A 97 -13.00 10.09 0.46
CA SER A 97 -14.06 9.96 1.47
C SER A 97 -13.61 10.65 2.76
N GLN A 98 -14.54 11.22 3.52
CA GLN A 98 -14.26 11.85 4.80
C GLN A 98 -14.92 11.05 5.94
N ASP A 99 -14.21 10.86 7.05
CA ASP A 99 -14.80 10.25 8.25
C ASP A 99 -15.57 11.27 9.11
N GLU A 100 -16.20 10.79 10.18
CA GLU A 100 -16.98 11.61 11.12
C GLU A 100 -16.14 12.65 11.88
N GLN A 101 -14.82 12.45 11.95
CA GLN A 101 -13.87 13.33 12.61
C GLN A 101 -13.32 14.39 11.63
N GLY A 102 -13.74 14.33 10.36
CA GLY A 102 -13.37 15.28 9.33
C GLY A 102 -12.04 14.99 8.64
N LEU A 103 -11.45 13.80 8.85
CA LEU A 103 -10.23 13.35 8.18
C LEU A 103 -10.58 12.77 6.81
N PHE A 104 -9.89 13.23 5.76
CA PHE A 104 -10.06 12.71 4.41
C PHE A 104 -9.13 11.52 4.17
N TYR A 105 -9.68 10.47 3.57
CA TYR A 105 -8.98 9.32 3.02
C TYR A 105 -9.10 9.38 1.51
N ALA A 106 -7.97 9.24 0.82
CA ALA A 106 -7.92 9.44 -0.61
C ALA A 106 -7.03 8.40 -1.30
N VAL A 107 -7.51 7.94 -2.45
CA VAL A 107 -6.77 7.10 -3.40
C VAL A 107 -6.74 7.83 -4.73
N ALA A 108 -5.55 8.00 -5.27
CA ALA A 108 -5.32 8.57 -6.58
C ALA A 108 -4.60 7.58 -7.49
N LYS A 109 -5.06 7.47 -8.73
CA LYS A 109 -4.38 6.71 -9.77
C LYS A 109 -3.78 7.67 -10.80
N ASP A 110 -2.52 7.47 -11.15
CA ASP A 110 -1.91 8.17 -12.27
C ASP A 110 -2.48 7.64 -13.59
N ILE A 111 -3.11 8.54 -14.35
CA ILE A 111 -3.70 8.29 -15.66
C ILE A 111 -3.05 9.13 -16.76
N THR A 112 -1.86 9.69 -16.50
CA THR A 112 -1.13 10.56 -17.43
C THR A 112 -0.92 9.89 -18.79
N SER A 113 -0.38 8.66 -18.82
CA SER A 113 -0.16 7.92 -20.07
C SER A 113 -1.46 7.63 -20.84
N ILE A 114 -2.59 7.41 -20.15
CA ILE A 114 -3.90 7.19 -20.79
C ILE A 114 -4.40 8.49 -21.44
N LYS A 115 -4.11 9.64 -20.82
CA LYS A 115 -4.50 10.95 -21.35
C LYS A 115 -3.63 11.39 -22.51
N GLU A 116 -2.32 11.13 -22.47
CA GLU A 116 -1.41 11.38 -23.59
C GLU A 116 -1.78 10.54 -24.82
N LEU A 117 -2.13 9.27 -24.61
CA LEU A 117 -2.61 8.39 -25.69
C LEU A 117 -3.95 8.83 -26.30
N LYS A 118 -4.87 9.37 -25.48
CA LYS A 118 -6.18 9.85 -25.95
C LYS A 118 -6.13 11.25 -26.56
N SER A 119 -5.28 12.13 -26.05
CA SER A 119 -5.08 13.47 -26.62
C SER A 119 -4.46 13.42 -28.02
N GLY A 120 -3.71 12.37 -28.36
CA GLY A 120 -3.23 12.13 -29.72
C GLY A 120 -4.28 11.55 -30.69
N LEU A 121 -5.48 11.21 -30.20
CA LEU A 121 -6.59 10.66 -30.99
C LEU A 121 -7.79 11.63 -31.13
N ASP A 122 -7.77 12.78 -30.43
CA ASP A 122 -8.91 13.70 -30.32
C ASP A 122 -8.78 14.98 -31.19
N ASP A 123 -7.80 15.07 -32.10
CA ASP A 123 -7.68 16.18 -33.07
C ASP A 123 -8.67 16.06 -34.25
N GLY A 124 -9.90 15.60 -33.98
CA GLY A 124 -10.89 15.38 -35.02
C GLY A 124 -12.31 15.10 -34.54
N ASN A 125 -12.91 16.00 -33.76
CA ASN A 125 -14.30 16.45 -33.96
C ASN A 125 -14.81 17.32 -32.81
N SER A 126 -15.04 18.60 -33.12
CA SER A 126 -15.84 19.53 -32.31
C SER A 126 -17.33 19.37 -32.60
N THR A 127 -18.18 19.23 -31.56
CA THR A 127 -19.47 19.93 -31.29
C THR A 127 -20.46 19.08 -30.49
N GLY A 128 -21.21 19.72 -29.59
CA GLY A 128 -22.52 19.23 -29.13
C GLY A 128 -22.80 19.39 -27.64
N SER A 129 -23.97 19.93 -27.31
CA SER A 129 -24.37 20.55 -26.05
C SER A 129 -25.57 19.87 -25.35
N TYR A 130 -25.68 20.01 -24.01
CA TYR A 130 -26.83 19.71 -23.09
C TYR A 130 -27.24 18.20 -22.97
N GLU A 131 -27.83 17.63 -21.91
CA GLU A 131 -28.82 18.10 -20.92
C GLU A 131 -28.92 17.10 -19.72
N GLY A 132 -29.50 17.54 -18.58
CA GLY A 132 -29.57 16.80 -17.31
C GLY A 132 -30.71 15.78 -17.15
N SER A 133 -30.83 15.24 -15.92
CA SER A 133 -31.88 14.36 -15.34
C SER A 133 -31.65 12.82 -15.35
N LYS A 134 -30.87 12.30 -14.38
CA LYS A 134 -30.93 10.89 -13.89
C LYS A 134 -30.51 10.79 -12.41
N GLY A 135 -31.28 11.41 -11.51
CA GLY A 135 -30.88 11.64 -10.11
C GLY A 135 -31.42 10.67 -9.05
N CYS A 136 -32.44 9.84 -9.31
CA CYS A 136 -33.15 9.14 -8.22
C CYS A 136 -32.93 7.60 -8.17
N GLU A 137 -32.51 6.95 -9.25
CA GLU A 137 -32.25 5.49 -9.24
C GLU A 137 -30.83 5.13 -8.74
N ASN A 138 -29.93 6.11 -8.65
CA ASN A 138 -28.52 5.88 -8.32
C ASN A 138 -28.24 5.83 -6.81
N LEU A 139 -29.08 6.43 -5.95
CA LEU A 139 -28.84 6.51 -4.49
C LEU A 139 -28.81 5.15 -3.77
N ASN A 140 -29.70 4.21 -4.14
CA ASN A 140 -29.67 2.85 -3.60
C ASN A 140 -28.49 2.03 -4.17
N ARG A 141 -28.11 2.32 -5.42
CA ARG A 141 -26.99 1.67 -6.09
C ARG A 141 -25.65 2.14 -5.51
N ASP A 142 -25.55 3.39 -5.09
CA ASP A 142 -24.32 3.99 -4.55
C ASP A 142 -24.04 3.61 -3.10
N GLN A 143 -25.08 3.47 -2.24
CA GLN A 143 -24.92 2.84 -0.93
C GLN A 143 -24.57 1.35 -1.03
N GLN A 144 -25.19 0.64 -2.00
CA GLN A 144 -24.82 -0.73 -2.32
C GLN A 144 -23.37 -0.79 -2.82
N ASN A 145 -22.93 0.16 -3.65
CA ASN A 145 -21.58 0.19 -4.23
C ASN A 145 -20.49 0.50 -3.18
N PHE A 146 -20.73 1.41 -2.24
CA PHE A 146 -19.78 1.65 -1.14
C PHE A 146 -19.69 0.46 -0.19
N LYS A 147 -20.84 -0.13 0.19
CA LYS A 147 -20.85 -1.41 0.89
C LYS A 147 -20.15 -2.48 0.08
N ASN A 148 -20.32 -2.51 -1.24
CA ASN A 148 -19.66 -3.48 -2.11
C ASN A 148 -18.17 -3.23 -2.22
N TYR A 149 -17.66 -2.00 -2.24
CA TYR A 149 -16.22 -1.70 -2.32
C TYR A 149 -15.51 -1.90 -0.99
N PHE A 150 -16.11 -1.48 0.12
CA PHE A 150 -15.60 -1.80 1.45
C PHE A 150 -15.71 -3.30 1.69
N ALA A 151 -16.83 -3.94 1.32
CA ALA A 151 -16.94 -5.39 1.33
C ALA A 151 -15.95 -6.03 0.35
N LEU A 152 -15.60 -5.46 -0.79
CA LEU A 152 -14.65 -6.05 -1.74
C LEU A 152 -13.23 -5.94 -1.20
N LEU A 153 -12.84 -4.79 -0.62
CA LEU A 153 -11.55 -4.58 0.03
C LEU A 153 -11.42 -5.42 1.30
N THR A 154 -12.50 -5.50 2.08
CA THR A 154 -12.59 -6.32 3.29
C THR A 154 -12.65 -7.79 2.92
N GLU A 155 -13.37 -8.19 1.88
CA GLU A 155 -13.42 -9.55 1.34
C GLU A 155 -12.10 -9.92 0.70
N TRP A 156 -11.40 -9.00 0.03
CA TRP A 156 -10.05 -9.24 -0.42
C TRP A 156 -9.12 -9.42 0.76
N LEU A 157 -9.13 -8.51 1.73
CA LEU A 157 -8.33 -8.66 2.95
C LEU A 157 -8.65 -9.98 3.66
N TYR A 158 -9.93 -10.34 3.80
CA TYR A 158 -10.37 -11.62 4.36
C TYR A 158 -10.03 -12.81 3.49
N ARG A 159 -10.08 -12.73 2.15
CA ARG A 159 -9.67 -13.81 1.23
C ARG A 159 -8.17 -14.00 1.29
N TYR A 160 -7.39 -12.92 1.41
CA TYR A 160 -5.94 -12.97 1.52
C TYR A 160 -5.50 -13.45 2.89
N GLU A 161 -6.16 -13.00 3.97
CA GLU A 161 -5.98 -13.57 5.31
C GLU A 161 -6.45 -15.01 5.37
N ALA A 162 -7.58 -15.37 4.76
CA ALA A 162 -8.10 -16.74 4.74
C ALA A 162 -7.20 -17.64 3.91
N VAL A 163 -6.74 -17.22 2.74
CA VAL A 163 -5.75 -17.98 1.93
C VAL A 163 -4.44 -18.09 2.71
N SER A 164 -3.96 -17.04 3.38
CA SER A 164 -2.76 -17.12 4.22
C SER A 164 -2.96 -18.08 5.39
N LYS A 165 -4.12 -18.04 6.08
CA LYS A 165 -4.50 -18.91 7.20
C LYS A 165 -4.63 -20.38 6.76
N ILE A 166 -5.32 -20.62 5.65
CA ILE A 166 -5.55 -21.96 5.09
C ILE A 166 -4.25 -22.55 4.53
N SER A 167 -3.42 -21.74 3.87
CA SER A 167 -2.13 -22.18 3.33
C SER A 167 -1.02 -22.29 4.38
N GLY A 168 -1.25 -21.80 5.61
CA GLY A 168 -0.24 -21.76 6.66
C GLY A 168 0.95 -20.84 6.35
N GLN A 169 0.76 -19.85 5.47
CA GLN A 169 1.81 -18.91 5.10
C GLN A 169 1.94 -17.78 6.13
N LEU A 170 3.19 -17.43 6.43
CA LEU A 170 3.59 -16.28 7.22
C LEU A 170 4.04 -15.17 6.28
N LEU A 171 3.27 -14.09 6.21
CA LEU A 171 3.66 -12.91 5.46
C LEU A 171 4.54 -12.01 6.33
N TYR A 172 5.56 -11.40 5.73
CA TYR A 172 6.43 -10.47 6.44
C TYR A 172 6.89 -9.30 5.59
N GLU A 173 7.22 -8.23 6.28
CA GLU A 173 7.90 -7.05 5.77
C GLU A 173 9.11 -6.75 6.65
N TRP A 174 10.29 -6.71 6.04
CA TRP A 174 11.52 -6.35 6.72
C TRP A 174 12.02 -5.00 6.23
N ASN A 175 12.15 -4.04 7.14
CA ASN A 175 12.83 -2.78 6.89
C ASN A 175 14.32 -2.97 7.11
N THR A 176 15.09 -2.90 6.04
CA THR A 176 16.53 -3.18 6.07
C THR A 176 17.36 -2.06 6.70
N GLN A 177 16.79 -0.86 6.83
CA GLN A 177 17.46 0.31 7.40
C GLN A 177 17.29 0.36 8.93
N THR A 178 16.07 0.11 9.41
CA THR A 178 15.76 0.12 10.86
C THR A 178 15.89 -1.25 11.50
N ASN A 179 16.08 -2.29 10.69
CA ASN A 179 16.04 -3.69 11.07
C ASN A 179 14.70 -4.19 11.64
N GLU A 180 13.63 -3.41 11.46
CA GLU A 180 12.28 -3.74 11.92
C GLU A 180 11.66 -4.82 11.03
N LEU A 181 11.11 -5.86 11.66
CA LEU A 181 10.45 -6.99 11.00
C LEU A 181 8.98 -7.03 11.43
N ILE A 182 8.08 -6.82 10.49
CA ILE A 182 6.63 -6.81 10.70
C ILE A 182 6.06 -8.09 10.11
N TRP A 183 5.25 -8.79 10.88
CA TRP A 183 4.52 -9.97 10.43
C TRP A 183 3.09 -9.59 10.06
N GLY A 184 2.65 -10.02 8.87
CA GLY A 184 1.31 -9.74 8.37
C GLY A 184 0.24 -10.51 9.11
N HIS A 185 0.42 -11.83 9.33
CA HIS A 185 -0.49 -12.70 10.08
C HIS A 185 0.10 -14.11 10.31
N ASN A 186 -0.59 -14.95 11.12
CA ASN A 186 -0.38 -16.39 11.33
C ASN A 186 0.85 -16.85 12.12
N ILE A 187 1.64 -15.92 12.67
CA ILE A 187 2.75 -16.25 13.58
C ILE A 187 2.27 -17.15 14.74
N GLU A 188 1.14 -16.81 15.37
CA GLU A 188 0.61 -17.59 16.50
C GLU A 188 0.18 -18.99 16.05
N GLN A 189 -0.56 -19.12 14.95
CA GLN A 189 -1.08 -20.41 14.51
C GLN A 189 0.02 -21.36 14.03
N VAL A 190 1.02 -20.83 13.33
CA VAL A 190 2.10 -21.65 12.73
C VAL A 190 3.23 -21.89 13.73
N LEU A 191 3.64 -20.87 14.49
CA LEU A 191 4.80 -20.94 15.38
C LEU A 191 4.45 -20.96 16.87
N GLY A 192 3.23 -20.59 17.24
CA GLY A 192 2.77 -20.58 18.64
C GLY A 192 3.09 -19.31 19.42
N TYR A 193 3.75 -18.32 18.81
CA TYR A 193 4.12 -17.08 19.49
C TYR A 193 3.00 -16.03 19.45
N TYR A 194 2.72 -15.39 20.58
CA TYR A 194 1.79 -14.28 20.70
C TYR A 194 2.45 -12.94 20.32
N PRO A 195 1.67 -11.91 19.95
CA PRO A 195 2.18 -10.57 19.73
C PRO A 195 3.03 -10.07 20.91
N GLY A 196 4.26 -9.62 20.63
CA GLY A 196 5.21 -9.14 21.63
C GLY A 196 6.11 -10.21 22.26
N GLU A 197 5.90 -11.51 21.99
CA GLU A 197 6.81 -12.57 22.44
C GLU A 197 8.01 -12.74 21.51
N LEU A 198 7.89 -12.34 20.24
CA LEU A 198 8.99 -12.28 19.31
C LEU A 198 9.56 -10.87 19.26
N THR A 199 10.89 -10.79 19.26
CA THR A 199 11.57 -9.55 18.91
C THR A 199 11.31 -9.29 17.42
N ASN A 200 10.55 -8.23 17.12
CA ASN A 200 10.17 -7.81 15.76
C ASN A 200 11.35 -7.19 15.00
N THR A 201 12.46 -7.92 14.96
CA THR A 201 13.68 -7.57 14.24
C THR A 201 14.19 -8.78 13.50
N ARG A 202 15.06 -8.55 12.51
CA ARG A 202 15.73 -9.67 11.84
C ARG A 202 16.53 -10.55 12.80
N GLN A 203 17.21 -9.95 13.78
CA GLN A 203 17.98 -10.71 14.75
C GLN A 203 17.09 -11.62 15.59
N GLY A 204 15.90 -11.14 15.96
CA GLY A 204 14.90 -11.98 16.63
C GLY A 204 14.46 -13.18 15.80
N TRP A 205 14.42 -13.04 14.47
CA TRP A 205 14.15 -14.16 13.59
C TRP A 205 15.33 -15.14 13.47
N ASP A 206 16.56 -14.64 13.36
CA ASP A 206 17.79 -15.44 13.33
C ASP A 206 17.87 -16.39 14.55
N GLU A 207 17.41 -15.94 15.72
CA GLU A 207 17.39 -16.74 16.97
C GLU A 207 16.45 -17.95 16.93
N LEU A 208 15.49 -17.97 16.00
CA LEU A 208 14.59 -19.10 15.79
C LEU A 208 15.13 -20.10 14.76
N ILE A 209 16.12 -19.72 13.96
CA ILE A 209 16.65 -20.59 12.90
C ILE A 209 17.45 -21.72 13.53
N TYR A 210 17.29 -22.93 13.00
CA TYR A 210 18.05 -24.09 13.44
C TYR A 210 19.56 -23.80 13.30
N PRO A 211 20.39 -24.11 14.32
CA PRO A 211 21.80 -23.67 14.34
C PRO A 211 22.60 -24.03 13.07
N ASP A 212 22.40 -25.22 12.51
CA ASP A 212 23.12 -25.68 11.31
C ASP A 212 22.68 -24.95 10.04
N ASP A 213 21.47 -24.40 10.02
CA ASP A 213 20.92 -23.68 8.86
C ASP A 213 21.28 -22.18 8.90
N LEU A 214 21.72 -21.67 10.06
CA LEU A 214 21.92 -20.23 10.33
C LEU A 214 22.97 -19.59 9.41
N GLU A 215 24.12 -20.23 9.23
CA GLU A 215 25.20 -19.70 8.39
C GLU A 215 24.78 -19.64 6.91
N ARG A 216 24.10 -20.70 6.41
CA ARG A 216 23.55 -20.72 5.05
C ARG A 216 22.49 -19.64 4.87
N TYR A 217 21.63 -19.45 5.86
CA TYR A 217 20.62 -18.38 5.86
C TYR A 217 21.28 -17.01 5.76
N ARG A 218 22.22 -16.69 6.66
CA ARG A 218 22.92 -15.40 6.67
C ARG A 218 23.61 -15.10 5.35
N HIS A 219 24.37 -16.06 4.82
CA HIS A 219 25.05 -15.90 3.55
C HIS A 219 24.08 -15.67 2.39
N THR A 220 22.94 -16.36 2.38
CA THR A 220 21.90 -16.17 1.35
C THR A 220 21.34 -14.76 1.41
N ILE A 221 21.00 -14.28 2.60
CA ILE A 221 20.45 -12.93 2.73
C ILE A 221 21.49 -11.86 2.42
N GLU A 222 22.75 -12.02 2.85
CA GLU A 222 23.85 -11.11 2.50
C GLU A 222 24.09 -11.04 0.99
N ARG A 223 24.20 -12.20 0.33
CA ARG A 223 24.28 -12.28 -1.13
C ARG A 223 23.14 -11.51 -1.76
N VAL A 224 21.92 -11.74 -1.30
CA VAL A 224 20.73 -11.14 -1.88
C VAL A 224 20.66 -9.62 -1.65
N ILE A 225 21.14 -9.11 -0.52
CA ILE A 225 21.28 -7.65 -0.30
C ILE A 225 22.20 -7.03 -1.36
N VAL A 226 23.26 -7.74 -1.73
CA VAL A 226 24.26 -7.29 -2.73
C VAL A 226 23.72 -7.46 -4.16
N THR A 227 23.19 -8.63 -4.50
CA THR A 227 22.81 -9.01 -5.87
C THR A 227 21.41 -8.54 -6.27
N LYS A 228 20.54 -8.26 -5.29
CA LYS A 228 19.12 -7.90 -5.47
C LYS A 228 18.27 -8.99 -6.14
N GLU A 229 18.78 -10.22 -6.18
CA GLU A 229 18.04 -11.37 -6.69
C GLU A 229 16.95 -11.82 -5.70
N PRO A 230 15.83 -12.42 -6.15
CA PRO A 230 14.78 -12.90 -5.25
C PRO A 230 15.29 -13.88 -4.19
N ILE A 231 14.73 -13.81 -2.97
CA ILE A 231 15.00 -14.83 -1.95
C ILE A 231 14.26 -16.10 -2.37
N HIS A 232 15.00 -17.20 -2.34
CA HIS A 232 14.43 -18.54 -2.33
C HIS A 232 15.32 -19.39 -1.45
N LEU A 233 14.82 -19.75 -0.28
CA LEU A 233 15.58 -20.53 0.70
C LEU A 233 14.67 -21.44 1.51
N GLU A 234 15.11 -22.67 1.72
CA GLU A 234 14.50 -23.60 2.66
C GLU A 234 15.41 -23.76 3.88
N TYR A 235 14.84 -23.65 5.08
CA TYR A 235 15.53 -23.77 6.35
C TYR A 235 14.57 -24.14 7.48
N ARG A 236 15.09 -24.59 8.62
CA ARG A 236 14.29 -24.97 9.78
C ARG A 236 14.17 -23.81 10.77
N ILE A 237 12.97 -23.65 11.32
CA ILE A 237 12.67 -22.66 12.37
C ILE A 237 12.05 -23.31 13.60
N ARG A 238 12.36 -22.75 14.77
CA ARG A 238 11.87 -23.19 16.07
C ARG A 238 10.49 -22.61 16.35
N LYS A 239 9.56 -23.48 16.74
CA LYS A 239 8.26 -23.12 17.32
C LYS A 239 8.37 -22.84 18.82
N LYS A 240 7.36 -22.21 19.39
CA LYS A 240 7.29 -21.90 20.83
C LYS A 240 7.38 -23.15 21.73
N ASP A 241 6.84 -24.28 21.27
CA ASP A 241 6.91 -25.57 21.96
C ASP A 241 8.32 -26.21 21.91
N GLY A 242 9.28 -25.58 21.23
CA GLY A 242 10.66 -26.03 21.08
C GLY A 242 10.91 -26.97 19.91
N THR A 243 9.85 -27.41 19.20
CA THR A 243 9.99 -28.22 17.99
C THR A 243 10.45 -27.39 16.80
N TYR A 244 11.05 -28.04 15.80
CA TYR A 244 11.47 -27.37 14.57
C TYR A 244 10.59 -27.80 13.40
N ILE A 245 10.28 -26.83 12.54
CA ILE A 245 9.57 -27.05 11.27
C ILE A 245 10.42 -26.55 10.11
N THR A 246 10.36 -27.24 8.98
CA THR A 246 10.98 -26.78 7.74
C THR A 246 10.07 -25.77 7.07
N VAL A 247 10.66 -24.65 6.66
CA VAL A 247 9.96 -23.59 5.93
C VAL A 247 10.72 -23.19 4.68
N GLU A 248 9.95 -22.84 3.65
CA GLU A 248 10.44 -22.20 2.43
C GLU A 248 10.12 -20.71 2.50
N ASN A 249 11.13 -19.87 2.32
CA ASN A 249 11.01 -18.42 2.30
C ASN A 249 11.22 -17.89 0.87
N LYS A 250 10.26 -17.08 0.43
CA LYS A 250 10.28 -16.37 -0.84
C LYS A 250 10.07 -14.88 -0.58
N GLY A 251 10.92 -14.04 -1.15
CA GLY A 251 10.89 -12.60 -0.90
C GLY A 251 11.34 -11.76 -2.09
N GLN A 252 10.77 -10.56 -2.20
CA GLN A 252 11.11 -9.54 -3.19
C GLN A 252 11.62 -8.26 -2.51
N PHE A 253 12.46 -7.53 -3.23
CA PHE A 253 13.18 -6.37 -2.73
C PHE A 253 12.62 -5.07 -3.28
N TYR A 254 12.64 -4.06 -2.43
CA TYR A 254 12.26 -2.70 -2.78
C TYR A 254 13.42 -1.77 -2.46
N LEU A 255 13.90 -1.10 -3.50
CA LEU A 255 14.98 -0.12 -3.39
C LEU A 255 14.40 1.26 -3.06
N ASP A 256 15.17 2.05 -2.32
CA ASP A 256 14.90 3.47 -2.16
C ASP A 256 15.30 4.27 -3.43
N SER A 257 15.05 5.57 -3.39
CA SER A 257 15.38 6.52 -4.46
C SER A 257 16.87 6.65 -4.75
N SER A 258 17.74 6.21 -3.84
CA SER A 258 19.20 6.18 -4.00
C SER A 258 19.71 4.84 -4.53
N GLY A 259 18.81 3.89 -4.82
CA GLY A 259 19.14 2.56 -5.32
C GLY A 259 19.63 1.60 -4.23
N ASN A 260 19.56 2.00 -2.96
CA ASN A 260 19.90 1.17 -1.81
C ASN A 260 18.70 0.33 -1.43
N LEU A 261 18.95 -0.80 -0.78
CA LEU A 261 17.87 -1.63 -0.29
C LEU A 261 17.10 -0.91 0.82
N ASN A 262 15.76 -0.86 0.69
CA ASN A 262 14.87 -0.24 1.67
C ASN A 262 14.05 -1.31 2.40
N ARG A 263 13.32 -2.15 1.65
CA ARG A 263 12.42 -3.17 2.21
C ARG A 263 12.53 -4.51 1.51
N VAL A 264 12.18 -5.55 2.25
CA VAL A 264 11.93 -6.90 1.73
C VAL A 264 10.51 -7.28 2.10
N LEU A 265 9.73 -7.74 1.13
CA LEU A 265 8.42 -8.33 1.40
C LEU A 265 8.42 -9.76 0.93
N GLY A 266 7.90 -10.65 1.76
CA GLY A 266 7.93 -12.07 1.47
C GLY A 266 6.88 -12.88 2.18
N ALA A 267 6.85 -14.15 1.79
CA ALA A 267 6.05 -15.19 2.39
C ALA A 267 6.97 -16.33 2.83
N THR A 268 6.69 -16.88 4.00
CA THR A 268 7.30 -18.11 4.51
C THR A 268 6.21 -19.18 4.58
N CYS A 269 6.33 -20.27 3.83
CA CYS A 269 5.42 -21.40 3.90
C CYS A 269 6.06 -22.57 4.63
N VAL A 270 5.26 -23.30 5.40
CA VAL A 270 5.68 -24.59 5.98
C VAL A 270 5.79 -25.61 4.86
N CYS A 271 6.93 -26.27 4.74
CA CYS A 271 7.09 -27.39 3.81
C CYS A 271 6.31 -28.58 4.37
N SER A 272 5.42 -29.17 3.58
CA SER A 272 4.81 -30.45 3.91
C SER A 272 5.91 -31.51 4.01
N ALA A 273 5.88 -32.35 5.04
CA ALA A 273 6.70 -33.55 5.06
C ALA A 273 6.30 -34.42 3.86
N SER A 274 7.23 -34.61 2.94
CA SER A 274 7.12 -35.50 1.77
C SER A 274 7.04 -36.96 2.18
#